data_AF-A0A2Z4IUU5-F1
#
_entry.id   AF-A0A2Z4IUU5-F1
#
_cell.length_a   1.000
_cell.length_b   1.000
_cell.length_c   1.000
_cell.angle_alpha   90.00
_cell.angle_beta   90.00
_cell.angle_gamma   90.00
#
_symmetry.space_group_name_H-M   'P 1'
#
loop_
_entity.id
_entity.type
_entity.pdbx_description
1 polymer ?
#
loop_
_entity_poly.entity_id
_entity_poly.type
_entity_poly.pdbx_seq_one_letter_code
_entity_poly.pdbx_strand_id
1 'polypeptide(L)'
;MPHAPEPDEDDLDAIAPPQPVFHVEQALLGALLLDPHRLSNVTGIAADSFSTAAHATLYAAITSLPPPDPAEHAKNTKWLDRVLATGREQARGLTASYLHTLVQVCPWPSHAPAYARMVEAEHARRRLLTAAERLVHTVHDVSLPHPVQTVLAEADALAAVVDDIANRFPPRAGVLPRTTAPPPPAAPDPAEAVEEEQILLATATAYPSDIEAIRWLLPDDLTLPLHAGLWQCLTALARRREPVDPVTVLWEAQQRGLLDDGSEPGEILRLLAEPAGSVEHWGERALQRSLLATAERTGRLIEAYAGDPANTPFQLVVGARRALADIAAVRTRWQHATGATPTQRRRPAPTTRAGPPTTTVAHVTRSTRATR
;
A
#
# COMPACT_ATOMS: atom_id res chain seq x y z
N MET A 1 -2.35 -59.86 16.30
CA MET A 1 -3.18 -58.66 16.10
C MET A 1 -2.58 -57.56 16.96
N PRO A 2 -1.76 -56.65 16.41
CA PRO A 2 -1.26 -55.53 17.19
C PRO A 2 -2.37 -54.48 17.32
N HIS A 3 -2.63 -54.03 18.54
CA HIS A 3 -3.54 -52.92 18.82
C HIS A 3 -3.01 -51.65 18.13
N ALA A 4 -3.86 -51.05 17.30
CA ALA A 4 -3.64 -49.69 16.80
C ALA A 4 -3.65 -48.73 18.00
N PRO A 5 -2.73 -47.76 18.08
CA PRO A 5 -2.85 -46.69 19.06
C PRO A 5 -4.12 -45.90 18.74
N GLU A 6 -4.97 -45.73 19.75
CA GLU A 6 -6.09 -44.80 19.68
C GLU A 6 -5.54 -43.40 19.35
N PRO A 7 -6.21 -42.62 18.49
CA PRO A 7 -5.80 -41.26 18.23
C PRO A 7 -5.95 -40.48 19.54
N ASP A 8 -4.85 -39.90 20.03
CA ASP A 8 -4.86 -38.95 21.14
C ASP A 8 -5.95 -37.89 20.87
N GLU A 9 -6.97 -37.84 21.74
CA GLU A 9 -8.05 -36.83 21.72
C GLU A 9 -7.56 -35.41 22.09
N ASP A 10 -6.29 -35.08 21.81
CA ASP A 10 -5.64 -33.82 22.15
C ASP A 10 -5.32 -32.94 20.92
N ASP A 11 -5.92 -33.28 19.77
CA ASP A 11 -5.88 -32.49 18.53
C ASP A 11 -7.16 -31.62 18.37
N LEU A 12 -7.68 -31.10 19.48
CA LEU A 12 -8.57 -29.93 19.43
C LEU A 12 -7.70 -28.70 19.16
N ASP A 13 -7.44 -28.47 17.87
CA ASP A 13 -6.86 -27.26 17.29
C ASP A 13 -6.98 -26.08 18.25
N ALA A 14 -5.84 -25.70 18.85
CA ALA A 14 -5.73 -24.60 19.77
C ALA A 14 -6.39 -23.35 19.15
N ILE A 15 -7.62 -23.04 19.57
CA ILE A 15 -8.31 -21.81 19.18
C ILE A 15 -7.36 -20.69 19.55
N ALA A 16 -6.75 -20.06 18.55
CA ALA A 16 -5.79 -19.00 18.76
C ALA A 16 -6.42 -17.97 19.72
N PRO A 17 -5.72 -17.57 20.80
CA PRO A 17 -6.29 -16.69 21.80
C PRO A 17 -6.77 -15.40 21.12
N PRO A 18 -7.92 -14.85 21.54
CA PRO A 18 -8.51 -13.70 20.87
C PRO A 18 -7.51 -12.54 20.85
N GLN A 19 -7.31 -11.96 19.67
CA GLN A 19 -6.45 -10.79 19.52
C GLN A 19 -6.95 -9.63 20.38
N PRO A 20 -6.07 -8.71 20.82
CA PRO A 20 -6.47 -7.58 21.67
C PRO A 20 -7.66 -6.77 21.15
N VAL A 21 -7.81 -6.63 19.83
CA VAL A 21 -8.96 -5.95 19.22
C VAL A 21 -10.30 -6.57 19.61
N PHE A 22 -10.36 -7.90 19.77
CA PHE A 22 -11.59 -8.57 20.14
C PHE A 22 -12.12 -8.06 21.49
N HIS A 23 -11.24 -7.90 22.48
CA HIS A 23 -11.60 -7.35 23.78
C HIS A 23 -11.98 -5.86 23.72
N VAL A 24 -11.33 -5.10 22.83
CA VAL A 24 -11.70 -3.69 22.58
C VAL A 24 -13.12 -3.60 22.01
N GLU A 25 -13.45 -4.44 21.03
CA GLU A 25 -14.80 -4.52 20.45
C GLU A 25 -15.83 -4.90 21.51
N GLN A 26 -15.53 -5.88 22.37
CA GLN A 26 -16.40 -6.27 23.47
C GLN A 26 -16.62 -5.10 24.46
N ALA A 27 -15.54 -4.39 24.84
CA ALA A 27 -15.63 -3.24 25.73
C ALA A 27 -16.42 -2.08 25.12
N LEU A 28 -16.28 -1.84 23.81
CA LEU A 28 -17.05 -0.83 23.08
C LEU A 28 -18.53 -1.18 23.04
N LEU A 29 -18.87 -2.40 22.63
CA LEU A 29 -20.25 -2.85 22.56
C LEU A 29 -20.90 -2.85 23.95
N GLY A 30 -20.19 -3.33 24.97
CA GLY A 30 -20.62 -3.25 26.37
C GLY A 30 -20.87 -1.80 26.83
N ALA A 31 -19.99 -0.87 26.47
CA ALA A 31 -20.18 0.55 26.80
C ALA A 31 -21.45 1.14 26.15
N LEU A 32 -21.71 0.79 24.89
CA LEU A 32 -22.89 1.24 24.15
C LEU A 32 -24.18 0.56 24.62
N LEU A 33 -24.11 -0.68 25.11
CA LEU A 33 -25.25 -1.36 25.74
C LEU A 33 -25.57 -0.77 27.12
N LEU A 34 -24.55 -0.34 27.88
CA LEU A 34 -24.71 0.31 29.19
C LEU A 34 -25.24 1.75 29.07
N ASP A 35 -24.68 2.53 28.16
CA ASP A 35 -25.03 3.95 27.96
C ASP A 35 -25.21 4.24 26.45
N PRO A 36 -26.39 3.94 25.88
CA PRO A 36 -26.65 4.10 24.45
C PRO A 36 -26.51 5.55 23.93
N HIS A 37 -26.62 6.55 24.81
CA HIS A 37 -26.48 7.96 24.43
C HIS A 37 -25.05 8.32 24.01
N ARG A 38 -24.06 7.54 24.43
CA ARG A 38 -22.66 7.72 24.04
C ARG A 38 -22.38 7.43 22.58
N LEU A 39 -23.33 6.82 21.86
CA LEU A 39 -23.25 6.62 20.42
C LEU A 39 -22.98 7.95 19.68
N SER A 40 -23.51 9.07 20.20
CA SER A 40 -23.24 10.42 19.66
C SER A 40 -21.76 10.84 19.70
N ASN A 41 -20.97 10.29 20.62
CA ASN A 41 -19.54 10.59 20.79
C ASN A 41 -18.62 9.59 20.06
N VAL A 42 -19.20 8.54 19.47
CA VAL A 42 -18.49 7.53 18.70
C VAL A 42 -18.51 7.93 17.23
N THR A 43 -17.33 8.14 16.64
CA THR A 43 -17.19 8.59 15.25
C THR A 43 -16.18 7.75 14.50
N GLY A 44 -16.33 7.65 13.18
CA GLY A 44 -15.35 6.98 12.30
C GLY A 44 -15.42 5.46 12.27
N ILE A 45 -16.45 4.86 12.87
CA ILE A 45 -16.70 3.41 12.79
C ILE A 45 -18.09 3.12 12.23
N ALA A 46 -18.17 2.02 11.50
CA ALA A 46 -19.39 1.44 10.96
C ALA A 46 -19.43 -0.07 11.29
N ALA A 47 -20.50 -0.76 10.89
CA ALA A 47 -20.64 -2.19 11.18
C ALA A 47 -19.49 -3.04 10.62
N ASP A 48 -18.97 -2.70 9.44
CA ASP A 48 -17.80 -3.34 8.81
C ASP A 48 -16.46 -3.05 9.52
N SER A 49 -16.46 -2.13 10.49
CA SER A 49 -15.29 -1.84 11.31
C SER A 49 -14.97 -2.94 12.32
N PHE A 50 -15.92 -3.83 12.61
CA PHE A 50 -15.74 -4.93 13.54
C PHE A 50 -15.10 -6.14 12.85
N SER A 51 -14.24 -6.85 13.57
CA SER A 51 -13.54 -8.06 13.11
C SER A 51 -14.47 -9.27 13.00
N THR A 52 -15.49 -9.33 13.85
CA THR A 52 -16.42 -10.46 13.93
C THR A 52 -17.80 -10.06 13.39
N ALA A 53 -18.41 -10.91 12.56
CA ALA A 53 -19.74 -10.69 12.02
C ALA A 53 -20.80 -10.46 13.11
N ALA A 54 -20.70 -11.17 14.25
CA ALA A 54 -21.60 -10.98 15.39
C ALA A 54 -21.50 -9.58 16.01
N HIS A 55 -20.29 -9.04 16.14
CA HIS A 55 -20.06 -7.69 16.66
C HIS A 55 -20.52 -6.62 15.66
N ALA A 56 -20.27 -6.83 14.37
CA ALA A 56 -20.76 -5.98 13.29
C ALA A 56 -22.29 -5.87 13.31
N THR A 57 -22.98 -7.01 13.37
CA THR A 57 -24.45 -7.10 13.45
C THR A 57 -24.99 -6.44 14.71
N LEU A 58 -24.35 -6.68 15.86
CA LEU A 58 -24.78 -6.05 17.11
C LEU A 58 -24.63 -4.53 17.07
N TYR A 59 -23.49 -4.03 16.57
CA TYR A 59 -23.31 -2.58 16.39
C TYR A 59 -24.36 -2.00 15.44
N ALA A 60 -24.64 -2.66 14.31
CA ALA A 60 -25.68 -2.25 13.37
C ALA A 60 -27.06 -2.17 14.06
N ALA A 61 -27.43 -3.17 14.87
CA ALA A 61 -28.67 -3.18 15.64
C ALA A 61 -28.74 -2.05 16.69
N ILE A 62 -27.63 -1.75 17.37
CA ILE A 62 -27.55 -0.64 18.32
C ILE A 62 -27.74 0.70 17.58
N THR A 63 -27.10 0.88 16.42
CA THR A 63 -27.17 2.14 15.64
C THR A 63 -28.51 2.36 14.93
N SER A 64 -29.26 1.29 14.64
CA SER A 64 -30.54 1.40 13.93
C SER A 64 -31.72 1.75 14.84
N LEU A 65 -31.59 1.50 16.15
CA LEU A 65 -32.63 1.77 17.13
C LEU A 65 -32.46 3.15 17.77
N PRO A 66 -33.56 3.89 18.02
CA PRO A 66 -33.48 5.13 18.77
C PRO A 66 -33.00 4.84 20.20
N PRO A 67 -32.13 5.70 20.76
CA PRO A 67 -31.62 5.49 22.11
C PRO A 67 -32.78 5.61 23.13
N PRO A 68 -32.87 4.73 24.14
CA PRO A 68 -33.94 4.74 25.13
C PRO A 68 -33.74 5.87 26.14
N ASP A 69 -34.81 6.26 26.85
CA ASP A 69 -34.66 7.18 27.98
C ASP A 69 -33.73 6.58 29.06
N PRO A 70 -32.73 7.31 29.60
CA PRO A 70 -31.76 6.76 30.55
C PRO A 70 -32.40 6.19 31.81
N ALA A 71 -33.48 6.81 32.31
CA ALA A 71 -34.13 6.36 33.53
C ALA A 71 -34.95 5.08 33.29
N GLU A 72 -35.50 4.89 32.09
CA GLU A 72 -36.14 3.64 31.67
C GLU A 72 -35.12 2.52 31.42
N HIS A 73 -34.01 2.83 30.75
CA HIS A 73 -32.95 1.87 30.43
C HIS A 73 -32.30 1.30 31.70
N ALA A 74 -32.15 2.11 32.74
CA ALA A 74 -31.64 1.66 34.04
C ALA A 74 -32.58 0.68 34.78
N LYS A 75 -33.88 0.66 34.44
CA LYS A 75 -34.91 -0.12 35.14
C LYS A 75 -35.41 -1.33 34.37
N ASN A 76 -35.22 -1.37 33.05
CA ASN A 76 -35.82 -2.39 32.19
C ASN A 76 -34.92 -2.76 31.00
N THR A 77 -34.91 -4.05 30.65
CA THR A 77 -34.21 -4.62 29.50
C THR A 77 -34.95 -4.47 28.16
N LYS A 78 -36.14 -3.85 28.10
CA LYS A 78 -36.96 -3.68 26.89
C LYS A 78 -36.18 -3.22 25.65
N TRP A 79 -35.24 -2.28 25.82
CA TRP A 79 -34.40 -1.83 24.71
C TRP A 79 -33.35 -2.88 24.32
N LEU A 80 -32.71 -3.54 25.29
CA LEU A 80 -31.78 -4.65 25.05
C LEU A 80 -32.47 -5.82 24.35
N ASP A 81 -33.72 -6.14 24.72
CA ASP A 81 -34.52 -7.19 24.08
C ASP A 81 -34.82 -6.86 22.61
N ARG A 82 -35.07 -5.58 22.30
CA ARG A 82 -35.22 -5.11 20.91
C ARG A 82 -33.91 -5.21 20.13
N VAL A 83 -32.80 -4.75 20.70
CA VAL A 83 -31.46 -4.87 20.08
C VAL A 83 -31.14 -6.34 19.77
N LEU A 84 -31.41 -7.23 20.73
CA LEU A 84 -31.21 -8.66 20.56
C LEU A 84 -32.12 -9.25 19.47
N ALA A 85 -33.40 -8.88 19.44
CA ALA A 85 -34.34 -9.33 18.42
C ALA A 85 -33.88 -8.91 17.01
N THR A 86 -33.53 -7.63 16.82
CA THR A 86 -32.99 -7.12 15.56
C THR A 86 -31.67 -7.81 15.18
N GLY A 87 -30.74 -7.97 16.13
CA GLY A 87 -29.46 -8.64 15.85
C GLY A 87 -29.60 -10.12 15.50
N ARG A 88 -30.57 -10.83 16.10
CA ARG A 88 -30.81 -12.26 15.84
C ARG A 88 -31.30 -12.56 14.43
N GLU A 89 -31.97 -11.61 13.78
CA GLU A 89 -32.39 -11.76 12.38
C GLU A 89 -31.17 -11.99 11.46
N GLN A 90 -30.03 -11.43 11.82
CA GLN A 90 -28.80 -11.40 11.02
C GLN A 90 -27.69 -12.30 11.58
N ALA A 91 -27.65 -12.53 12.89
CA ALA A 91 -26.68 -13.42 13.54
C ALA A 91 -27.36 -14.33 14.57
N ARG A 92 -27.61 -15.59 14.18
CA ARG A 92 -28.31 -16.60 15.01
C ARG A 92 -27.58 -16.93 16.33
N GLY A 93 -26.29 -16.65 16.43
CA GLY A 93 -25.47 -16.89 17.64
C GLY A 93 -25.60 -15.82 18.74
N LEU A 94 -26.30 -14.70 18.50
CA LEU A 94 -26.48 -13.67 19.52
C LEU A 94 -27.49 -14.12 20.59
N THR A 95 -27.00 -14.28 21.82
CA THR A 95 -27.81 -14.68 22.99
C THR A 95 -27.89 -13.55 24.01
N ALA A 96 -28.95 -13.56 24.82
CA ALA A 96 -29.09 -12.62 25.94
C ALA A 96 -27.93 -12.76 26.95
N SER A 97 -27.43 -13.99 27.16
CA SER A 97 -26.26 -14.24 28.00
C SER A 97 -25.00 -13.58 27.44
N TYR A 98 -24.79 -13.60 26.12
CA TYR A 98 -23.65 -12.93 25.50
C TYR A 98 -23.72 -11.41 25.65
N LEU A 99 -24.90 -10.80 25.46
CA LEU A 99 -25.09 -9.37 25.73
C LEU A 99 -24.76 -9.01 27.18
N HIS A 100 -25.17 -9.84 28.13
CA HIS A 100 -24.80 -9.66 29.54
C HIS A 100 -23.29 -9.75 29.74
N THR A 101 -22.61 -10.71 29.12
CA THR A 101 -21.14 -10.82 29.15
C THR A 101 -20.47 -9.55 28.60
N LEU A 102 -20.93 -9.00 27.48
CA LEU A 102 -20.39 -7.75 26.92
C LEU A 102 -20.50 -6.59 27.91
N VAL A 103 -21.65 -6.47 28.58
CA VAL A 103 -21.89 -5.47 29.62
C VAL A 103 -20.93 -5.65 30.80
N GLN A 104 -20.69 -6.89 31.25
CA GLN A 104 -19.78 -7.18 32.37
C GLN A 104 -18.30 -6.94 32.03
N VAL A 105 -17.90 -7.16 30.77
CA VAL A 105 -16.52 -7.00 30.31
C VAL A 105 -16.16 -5.51 30.13
N CYS A 106 -17.14 -4.62 29.98
CA CYS A 106 -16.90 -3.19 29.82
C CYS A 106 -16.28 -2.58 31.09
N PRO A 107 -15.03 -2.09 31.06
CA PRO A 107 -14.41 -1.52 32.26
C PRO A 107 -14.98 -0.15 32.60
N TRP A 108 -15.08 0.73 31.59
CA TRP A 108 -15.51 2.12 31.75
C TRP A 108 -16.35 2.57 30.55
N PRO A 109 -17.68 2.70 30.69
CA PRO A 109 -18.54 3.15 29.60
C PRO A 109 -18.16 4.54 29.05
N SER A 110 -17.60 5.39 29.91
CA SER A 110 -17.10 6.73 29.54
C SER A 110 -16.00 6.70 28.48
N HIS A 111 -15.26 5.60 28.35
CA HIS A 111 -14.17 5.45 27.39
C HIS A 111 -14.62 4.93 26.02
N ALA A 112 -15.94 4.86 25.74
CA ALA A 112 -16.46 4.45 24.43
C ALA A 112 -15.77 5.14 23.23
N PRO A 113 -15.47 6.47 23.24
CA PRO A 113 -14.75 7.09 22.12
C PRO A 113 -13.33 6.55 21.92
N ALA A 114 -12.64 6.18 23.01
CA ALA A 114 -11.30 5.61 22.94
C ALA A 114 -11.33 4.18 22.38
N TYR A 115 -12.29 3.36 22.82
CA TYR A 115 -12.48 2.01 22.27
C TYR A 115 -12.86 2.06 20.78
N ALA A 116 -13.76 2.97 20.39
CA ALA A 116 -14.09 3.20 18.99
C ALA A 116 -12.87 3.57 18.15
N ARG A 117 -11.98 4.43 18.67
CA ARG A 117 -10.74 4.80 17.99
C ARG A 117 -9.78 3.62 17.80
N MET A 118 -9.75 2.68 18.73
CA MET A 118 -8.97 1.45 18.61
C MET A 118 -9.57 0.48 17.58
N VAL A 119 -10.90 0.34 17.53
CA VAL A 119 -11.60 -0.44 16.48
C VAL A 119 -11.37 0.17 15.10
N GLU A 120 -11.48 1.50 14.98
CA GLU A 120 -11.18 2.23 13.73
C GLU A 120 -9.75 1.99 13.25
N ALA A 121 -8.78 1.98 14.18
CA ALA A 121 -7.37 1.71 13.87
C ALA A 121 -7.16 0.29 13.32
N GLU A 122 -7.81 -0.72 13.92
CA GLU A 122 -7.75 -2.09 13.40
C GLU A 122 -8.46 -2.24 12.06
N HIS A 123 -9.62 -1.61 11.90
CA HIS A 123 -10.33 -1.63 10.62
C HIS A 123 -9.50 -1.00 9.50
N ALA A 124 -8.81 0.12 9.77
CA ALA A 124 -7.88 0.73 8.82
C ALA A 124 -6.76 -0.23 8.40
N ARG A 125 -6.19 -0.98 9.36
CA ARG A 125 -5.18 -2.02 9.08
C ARG A 125 -5.73 -3.12 8.17
N ARG A 126 -6.91 -3.68 8.48
CA ARG A 126 -7.55 -4.71 7.64
C ARG A 126 -7.84 -4.20 6.23
N ARG A 127 -8.37 -2.98 6.10
CA ARG A 127 -8.62 -2.35 4.80
C ARG A 127 -7.35 -2.20 3.97
N LEU A 128 -6.26 -1.78 4.60
CA LEU A 128 -4.96 -1.64 3.94
C LEU A 128 -4.42 -3.01 3.50
N LEU A 129 -4.51 -4.02 4.37
CA LEU A 129 -4.10 -5.39 4.07
C LEU A 129 -4.87 -5.96 2.87
N THR A 130 -6.21 -5.90 2.90
CA THR A 130 -7.04 -6.39 1.79
C THR A 130 -6.75 -5.67 0.47
N ALA A 131 -6.47 -4.36 0.50
CA ALA A 131 -6.12 -3.62 -0.71
C ALA A 131 -4.73 -4.02 -1.24
N ALA A 132 -3.76 -4.31 -0.36
CA ALA A 132 -2.44 -4.80 -0.75
C ALA A 132 -2.50 -6.22 -1.32
N GLU A 133 -3.27 -7.12 -0.69
CA GLU A 133 -3.51 -8.49 -1.16
C GLU A 133 -4.13 -8.50 -2.57
N ARG A 134 -5.08 -7.60 -2.84
CA ARG A 134 -5.67 -7.43 -4.17
C ARG A 134 -4.62 -7.03 -5.20
N LEU A 135 -3.77 -6.05 -4.90
CA LEU A 135 -2.68 -5.64 -5.78
C LEU A 135 -1.74 -6.81 -6.10
N VAL A 136 -1.31 -7.57 -5.09
CA VAL A 136 -0.44 -8.74 -5.27
C VAL A 136 -1.14 -9.81 -6.10
N HIS A 137 -2.42 -10.10 -5.81
CA HIS A 137 -3.20 -11.07 -6.57
C HIS A 137 -3.32 -10.69 -8.05
N THR A 138 -3.60 -9.41 -8.34
CA THR A 138 -3.69 -8.89 -9.71
C THR A 138 -2.36 -8.99 -10.48
N VAL A 139 -1.21 -8.81 -9.81
CA VAL A 139 0.10 -8.99 -10.46
C VAL A 139 0.31 -10.44 -10.91
N HIS A 140 -0.18 -11.42 -10.14
CA HIS A 140 -0.03 -12.85 -10.46
C HIS A 140 -1.09 -13.37 -11.44
N ASP A 141 -2.07 -12.56 -11.82
CA ASP A 141 -3.12 -12.97 -12.75
C ASP A 141 -2.61 -12.91 -14.20
N VAL A 142 -2.08 -14.04 -14.67
CA VAL A 142 -1.58 -14.22 -16.04
C VAL A 142 -2.68 -14.16 -17.12
N SER A 143 -3.96 -14.19 -16.74
CA SER A 143 -5.08 -14.16 -17.68
C SER A 143 -5.48 -12.75 -18.12
N LEU A 144 -4.89 -11.72 -17.50
CA LEU A 144 -5.24 -10.33 -17.76
C LEU A 144 -4.81 -9.89 -19.18
N PRO A 145 -5.72 -9.29 -19.97
CA PRO A 145 -5.38 -8.81 -21.31
C PRO A 145 -4.46 -7.59 -21.30
N HIS A 146 -4.54 -6.76 -20.25
CA HIS A 146 -3.81 -5.51 -20.09
C HIS A 146 -3.22 -5.42 -18.67
N PRO A 147 -2.21 -6.26 -18.35
CA PRO A 147 -1.76 -6.46 -16.97
C PRO A 147 -1.25 -5.17 -16.32
N VAL A 148 -0.48 -4.36 -17.04
CA VAL A 148 0.06 -3.09 -16.52
C VAL A 148 -1.06 -2.13 -16.14
N GLN A 149 -2.07 -1.95 -17.00
CA GLN A 149 -3.16 -1.01 -16.76
C GLN A 149 -4.00 -1.44 -15.55
N THR A 150 -4.29 -2.74 -15.43
CA THR A 150 -5.05 -3.28 -14.29
C THR A 150 -4.26 -3.13 -12.98
N VAL A 151 -2.97 -3.46 -12.97
CA VAL A 151 -2.10 -3.30 -11.80
C VAL A 151 -1.97 -1.83 -11.39
N LEU A 152 -1.86 -0.91 -12.35
CA LEU A 152 -1.82 0.52 -12.05
C LEU A 152 -3.16 1.03 -11.46
N ALA A 153 -4.29 0.49 -11.91
CA ALA A 153 -5.60 0.81 -11.35
C ALA A 153 -5.75 0.29 -9.91
N GLU A 154 -5.30 -0.92 -9.61
CA GLU A 154 -5.27 -1.45 -8.25
C GLU A 154 -4.32 -0.66 -7.34
N ALA A 155 -3.17 -0.22 -7.86
CA ALA A 155 -2.27 0.68 -7.12
C ALA A 155 -2.93 2.03 -6.81
N ASP A 156 -3.76 2.57 -7.71
CA ASP A 156 -4.54 3.78 -7.47
C ASP A 156 -5.66 3.56 -6.44
N ALA A 157 -6.31 2.40 -6.45
CA ALA A 157 -7.29 2.02 -5.43
C ALA A 157 -6.65 1.88 -4.04
N LEU A 158 -5.48 1.25 -3.97
CA LEU A 158 -4.67 1.15 -2.75
C LEU A 158 -4.25 2.55 -2.24
N ALA A 159 -3.79 3.43 -3.13
CA ALA A 159 -3.46 4.81 -2.77
C ALA A 159 -4.67 5.57 -2.22
N ALA A 160 -5.86 5.38 -2.79
CA ALA A 160 -7.10 5.97 -2.28
C ALA A 160 -7.47 5.47 -0.87
N VAL A 161 -7.27 4.17 -0.60
CA VAL A 161 -7.44 3.61 0.76
C VAL A 161 -6.46 4.25 1.74
N VAL A 162 -5.19 4.38 1.36
CA VAL A 162 -4.16 5.04 2.19
C VAL A 162 -4.52 6.50 2.47
N ASP A 163 -5.03 7.23 1.48
CA ASP A 163 -5.44 8.63 1.65
C ASP A 163 -6.67 8.77 2.55
N ASP A 164 -7.65 7.88 2.44
CA ASP A 164 -8.80 7.84 3.35
C ASP A 164 -8.37 7.56 4.80
N ILE A 165 -7.48 6.58 5.01
CA ILE A 165 -6.91 6.30 6.33
C ILE A 165 -6.13 7.52 6.84
N ALA A 166 -5.36 8.20 5.98
CA ALA A 166 -4.61 9.39 6.36
C ALA A 166 -5.50 10.57 6.80
N ASN A 167 -6.70 10.70 6.25
CA ASN A 167 -7.67 11.72 6.69
C ASN A 167 -8.13 11.48 8.14
N ARG A 168 -8.23 10.21 8.55
CA ARG A 168 -8.59 9.81 9.91
C ARG A 168 -7.38 9.75 10.84
N PHE A 169 -6.22 9.38 10.32
CA PHE A 169 -4.95 9.20 11.04
C PHE A 169 -3.83 10.01 10.36
N PRO A 170 -3.79 11.33 10.57
CA PRO A 170 -2.85 12.20 9.87
C PRO A 170 -1.39 11.82 10.17
N PRO A 171 -0.53 11.74 9.13
CA PRO A 171 0.85 11.27 9.28
C PRO A 171 1.65 12.15 10.23
N ARG A 172 2.49 11.52 11.05
CA ARG A 172 3.40 12.19 11.98
C ARG A 172 4.82 12.06 11.46
N ALA A 173 5.55 13.17 11.37
CA ALA A 173 6.93 13.15 10.91
C ALA A 173 7.82 12.28 11.82
N GLY A 174 8.75 11.53 11.23
CA GLY A 174 9.70 10.69 11.96
C GLY A 174 9.15 9.34 12.46
N VAL A 175 7.90 9.00 12.13
CA VAL A 175 7.23 7.77 12.60
C VAL A 175 7.19 6.75 11.46
N LEU A 176 8.21 5.90 11.37
CA LEU A 176 8.33 4.85 10.35
C LEU A 176 7.80 3.50 10.87
N PRO A 177 7.33 2.60 9.97
CA PRO A 177 7.05 1.20 10.32
C PRO A 177 8.25 0.54 11.01
N ARG A 178 7.98 -0.31 12.00
CA ARG A 178 9.00 -1.06 12.74
C ARG A 178 9.36 -2.39 12.08
N THR A 179 8.48 -2.86 11.20
CA THR A 179 8.63 -4.13 10.50
C THR A 179 9.78 -4.06 9.52
N THR A 180 10.64 -5.08 9.56
CA THR A 180 11.68 -5.29 8.56
C THR A 180 11.04 -5.58 7.21
N ALA A 181 11.58 -5.01 6.13
CA ALA A 181 11.09 -5.30 4.78
C ALA A 181 11.24 -6.81 4.49
N PRO A 182 10.21 -7.45 3.90
CA PRO A 182 10.34 -8.84 3.45
C PRO A 182 11.41 -8.94 2.35
N PRO A 183 12.02 -10.12 2.17
CA PRO A 183 12.90 -10.34 1.02
C PRO A 183 12.14 -10.08 -0.29
N PRO A 184 12.85 -9.64 -1.34
CA PRO A 184 12.22 -9.42 -2.64
C PRO A 184 11.61 -10.74 -3.15
N PRO A 185 10.41 -10.68 -3.77
CA PRO A 185 9.79 -11.87 -4.33
C PRO A 185 10.66 -12.46 -5.45
N ALA A 186 10.55 -13.76 -5.64
CA ALA A 186 11.19 -14.43 -6.77
C ALA A 186 10.51 -13.96 -8.08
N ALA A 187 11.30 -13.62 -9.09
CA ALA A 187 10.76 -13.21 -10.38
C ALA A 187 9.95 -14.36 -11.02
N PRO A 188 8.74 -14.09 -11.55
CA PRO A 188 8.04 -15.06 -12.38
C PRO A 188 8.84 -15.28 -13.67
N ASP A 189 9.08 -16.54 -14.00
CA ASP A 189 9.91 -17.01 -15.12
C ASP A 189 11.24 -16.25 -15.30
N PRO A 190 12.24 -16.53 -14.44
CA PRO A 190 13.53 -15.86 -14.53
C PRO A 190 14.27 -16.19 -15.83
N ALA A 191 13.96 -17.30 -16.51
CA ALA A 191 14.67 -17.70 -17.72
C ALA A 191 14.25 -16.83 -18.92
N GLU A 192 12.95 -16.66 -19.15
CA GLU A 192 12.44 -15.77 -20.19
C GLU A 192 12.90 -14.34 -19.95
N ALA A 193 12.84 -13.87 -18.70
CA ALA A 193 13.31 -12.53 -18.34
C ALA A 193 14.78 -12.29 -18.68
N VAL A 194 15.63 -13.26 -18.36
CA VAL A 194 17.06 -13.19 -18.62
C VAL A 194 17.35 -13.22 -20.12
N GLU A 195 16.65 -14.07 -20.89
CA GLU A 195 16.82 -14.13 -22.35
C GLU A 195 16.46 -12.81 -23.02
N GLU A 196 15.34 -12.20 -22.64
CA GLU A 196 14.94 -10.89 -23.19
C GLU A 196 15.93 -9.77 -22.88
N GLU A 197 16.48 -9.75 -21.67
CA GLU A 197 17.50 -8.78 -21.30
C GLU A 197 18.80 -8.99 -22.09
N GLN A 198 19.17 -10.24 -22.39
CA GLN A 198 20.30 -10.52 -23.26
C GLN A 198 20.05 -9.99 -24.67
N ILE A 199 18.86 -10.22 -25.23
CA ILE A 199 18.48 -9.70 -26.55
C ILE A 199 18.47 -8.16 -26.53
N LEU A 200 17.96 -7.52 -25.48
CA LEU A 200 18.02 -6.05 -25.33
C LEU A 200 19.47 -5.55 -25.42
N LEU A 201 20.39 -6.16 -24.66
CA LEU A 201 21.79 -5.76 -24.62
C LEU A 201 22.49 -5.98 -25.96
N ALA A 202 22.24 -7.11 -26.63
CA ALA A 202 22.78 -7.40 -27.96
C ALA A 202 22.25 -6.41 -29.01
N THR A 203 20.93 -6.18 -29.03
CA THR A 203 20.28 -5.24 -29.96
C THR A 203 20.75 -3.80 -29.73
N ALA A 204 20.90 -3.36 -28.48
CA ALA A 204 21.44 -2.03 -28.16
C ALA A 204 22.93 -1.89 -28.53
N THR A 205 23.69 -2.99 -28.48
CA THR A 205 25.09 -3.01 -28.94
C THR A 205 25.18 -2.88 -30.46
N ALA A 206 24.28 -3.54 -31.19
CA ALA A 206 24.22 -3.47 -32.65
C ALA A 206 23.67 -2.13 -33.17
N TYR A 207 22.73 -1.51 -32.44
CA TYR A 207 22.04 -0.28 -32.82
C TYR A 207 22.16 0.80 -31.72
N PRO A 208 23.38 1.32 -31.46
CA PRO A 208 23.62 2.26 -30.36
C PRO A 208 22.93 3.62 -30.52
N SER A 209 22.50 3.98 -31.73
CA SER A 209 21.69 5.18 -32.00
C SER A 209 20.35 5.15 -31.29
N ASP A 210 19.78 3.95 -31.12
CA ASP A 210 18.41 3.76 -30.66
C ASP A 210 18.33 3.82 -29.12
N ILE A 211 19.48 3.72 -28.44
CA ILE A 211 19.62 3.94 -26.99
C ILE A 211 19.09 5.32 -26.58
N GLU A 212 19.20 6.32 -27.46
CA GLU A 212 18.70 7.67 -27.15
C GLU A 212 17.17 7.73 -27.02
N ALA A 213 16.44 6.87 -27.75
CA ALA A 213 14.98 6.81 -27.71
C ALA A 213 14.45 6.25 -26.37
N ILE A 214 15.24 5.41 -25.69
CA ILE A 214 14.83 4.72 -24.47
C ILE A 214 15.52 5.21 -23.19
N ARG A 215 15.82 6.51 -23.08
CA ARG A 215 16.39 7.13 -21.86
C ARG A 215 15.56 6.96 -20.59
N TRP A 216 14.31 6.52 -20.73
CA TRP A 216 13.42 6.18 -19.62
C TRP A 216 13.73 4.81 -19.00
N LEU A 217 14.55 3.95 -19.63
CA LEU A 217 14.95 2.67 -19.05
C LEU A 217 16.16 2.85 -18.13
N LEU A 218 16.03 2.45 -16.87
CA LEU A 218 17.10 2.54 -15.89
C LEU A 218 17.79 1.19 -15.71
N PRO A 219 19.06 1.17 -15.25
CA PRO A 219 19.74 -0.08 -14.90
C PRO A 219 18.98 -0.92 -13.87
N ASP A 220 18.34 -0.26 -12.89
CA ASP A 220 17.56 -0.92 -11.84
C ASP A 220 16.28 -1.62 -12.36
N ASP A 221 15.92 -1.40 -13.63
CA ASP A 221 14.82 -2.10 -14.29
C ASP A 221 15.22 -3.50 -14.78
N LEU A 222 16.52 -3.80 -14.85
CA LEU A 222 17.05 -5.09 -15.26
C LEU A 222 17.20 -6.03 -14.06
N THR A 223 16.90 -7.30 -14.28
CA THR A 223 16.79 -8.34 -13.27
C THR A 223 18.17 -8.76 -12.76
N LEU A 224 19.13 -8.92 -13.66
CA LEU A 224 20.49 -9.34 -13.29
C LEU A 224 21.41 -8.13 -13.06
N PRO A 225 22.17 -8.11 -11.94
CA PRO A 225 23.16 -7.05 -11.69
C PRO A 225 24.19 -6.90 -12.82
N LEU A 226 24.61 -8.01 -13.42
CA LEU A 226 25.51 -7.99 -14.59
C LEU A 226 24.87 -7.27 -15.78
N HIS A 227 23.61 -7.58 -16.11
CA HIS A 227 22.89 -6.92 -17.20
C HIS A 227 22.68 -5.43 -16.93
N ALA A 228 22.32 -5.07 -15.70
CA ALA A 228 22.24 -3.68 -15.25
C ALA A 228 23.58 -2.95 -15.46
N GLY A 229 24.69 -3.58 -15.09
CA GLY A 229 26.04 -3.06 -15.32
C GLY A 229 26.39 -2.90 -16.80
N LEU A 230 26.08 -3.90 -17.64
CA LEU A 230 26.30 -3.83 -19.09
C LEU A 230 25.45 -2.74 -19.75
N TRP A 231 24.20 -2.55 -19.31
CA TRP A 231 23.36 -1.44 -19.74
C TRP A 231 23.95 -0.07 -19.36
N GLN A 232 24.54 0.03 -18.16
CA GLN A 232 25.28 1.24 -17.75
C GLN A 232 26.49 1.48 -18.66
N CYS A 233 27.25 0.45 -19.03
CA CYS A 233 28.36 0.57 -19.97
C CYS A 233 27.90 1.08 -21.35
N LEU A 234 26.86 0.45 -21.92
CA LEU A 234 26.27 0.83 -23.20
C LEU A 234 25.80 2.28 -23.22
N THR A 235 24.99 2.66 -22.22
CA THR A 235 24.47 4.03 -22.12
C THR A 235 25.58 5.06 -21.86
N ALA A 236 26.66 4.70 -21.17
CA ALA A 236 27.80 5.58 -20.96
C ALA A 236 28.60 5.81 -22.26
N LEU A 237 28.92 4.74 -23.00
CA LEU A 237 29.59 4.82 -24.30
C LEU A 237 28.77 5.66 -25.30
N ALA A 238 27.47 5.36 -25.42
CA ALA A 238 26.56 6.08 -26.31
C ALA A 238 26.48 7.58 -25.95
N ARG A 239 26.38 7.93 -24.66
CA ARG A 239 26.39 9.33 -24.21
C ARG A 239 27.70 10.05 -24.54
N ARG A 240 28.84 9.37 -24.45
CA ARG A 240 30.16 9.90 -24.83
C ARG A 240 30.38 9.95 -26.34
N ARG A 241 29.47 9.36 -27.13
CA ARG A 241 29.60 9.16 -28.58
C ARG A 241 30.88 8.39 -28.95
N GLU A 242 31.25 7.46 -28.08
CA GLU A 242 32.32 6.49 -28.33
C GLU A 242 31.78 5.33 -29.18
N PRO A 243 32.64 4.64 -29.94
CA PRO A 243 32.21 3.44 -30.68
C PRO A 243 31.65 2.41 -29.70
N VAL A 244 30.50 1.84 -30.06
CA VAL A 244 29.82 0.79 -29.30
C VAL A 244 29.87 -0.49 -30.12
N ASP A 245 30.47 -1.52 -29.55
CA ASP A 245 30.57 -2.88 -30.06
C ASP A 245 30.83 -3.83 -28.86
N PRO A 246 30.73 -5.16 -29.03
CA PRO A 246 30.88 -6.09 -27.91
C PRO A 246 32.22 -5.97 -27.17
N VAL A 247 33.32 -5.63 -27.86
CA VAL A 247 34.65 -5.52 -27.26
C VAL A 247 34.78 -4.22 -26.48
N THR A 248 34.26 -3.10 -27.00
CA THR A 248 34.26 -1.82 -26.27
C THR A 248 33.38 -1.89 -25.02
N VAL A 249 32.22 -2.55 -25.09
CA VAL A 249 31.35 -2.80 -23.91
C VAL A 249 32.05 -3.67 -22.88
N LEU A 250 32.69 -4.77 -23.31
CA LEU A 250 33.46 -5.65 -22.42
C LEU A 250 34.61 -4.90 -21.72
N TRP A 251 35.35 -4.07 -22.45
CA TRP A 251 36.42 -3.24 -21.89
C TRP A 251 35.90 -2.29 -20.82
N GLU A 252 34.79 -1.61 -21.10
CA GLU A 252 34.12 -0.73 -20.14
C GLU A 252 33.59 -1.49 -18.92
N ALA A 253 33.11 -2.72 -19.10
CA ALA A 253 32.67 -3.57 -18.01
C ALA A 253 33.83 -3.98 -17.09
N GLN A 254 34.99 -4.33 -17.66
CA GLN A 254 36.22 -4.61 -16.92
C GLN A 254 36.66 -3.39 -16.09
N GLN A 255 36.66 -2.19 -16.68
CA GLN A 255 37.07 -0.97 -15.97
C GLN A 255 36.13 -0.60 -14.81
N ARG A 256 34.88 -1.06 -14.87
CA ARG A 256 33.89 -0.90 -13.79
C ARG A 256 33.92 -2.04 -12.76
N GLY A 257 34.80 -3.03 -12.92
CA GLY A 257 34.87 -4.19 -12.01
C GLY A 257 33.67 -5.13 -12.11
N LEU A 258 32.97 -5.16 -13.26
CA LEU A 258 31.80 -6.03 -13.44
C LEU A 258 32.16 -7.50 -13.69
N LEU A 259 33.43 -7.81 -13.97
CA LEU A 259 33.89 -9.15 -14.37
C LEU A 259 34.44 -10.00 -13.21
N ASP A 260 34.53 -9.44 -12.00
CA ASP A 260 35.22 -10.08 -10.87
C ASP A 260 34.47 -11.29 -10.28
N ASP A 261 33.17 -11.44 -10.60
CA ASP A 261 32.28 -12.50 -10.07
C ASP A 261 32.20 -13.77 -10.96
N GLY A 262 33.27 -14.10 -11.70
CA GLY A 262 33.33 -15.34 -12.49
C GLY A 262 32.61 -15.28 -13.84
N SER A 263 32.31 -14.08 -14.35
CA SER A 263 31.81 -13.89 -15.71
C SER A 263 32.96 -14.06 -16.70
N GLU A 264 32.92 -15.08 -17.55
CA GLU A 264 33.98 -15.25 -18.56
C GLU A 264 33.83 -14.20 -19.67
N PRO A 265 34.91 -13.50 -20.07
CA PRO A 265 34.84 -12.50 -21.13
C PRO A 265 34.23 -13.02 -22.45
N GLY A 266 34.46 -14.30 -22.77
CA GLY A 266 33.89 -14.95 -23.95
C GLY A 266 32.37 -15.12 -23.87
N GLU A 267 31.82 -15.35 -22.68
CA GLU A 267 30.36 -15.44 -22.48
C GLU A 267 29.68 -14.09 -22.70
N ILE A 268 30.30 -13.00 -22.23
CA ILE A 268 29.78 -11.63 -22.45
C ILE A 268 29.81 -11.29 -23.94
N LEU A 269 30.90 -11.63 -24.64
CA LEU A 269 30.96 -11.41 -26.10
C LEU A 269 29.85 -12.18 -26.83
N ARG A 270 29.57 -13.43 -26.44
CA ARG A 270 28.47 -14.22 -26.99
C ARG A 270 27.10 -13.62 -26.66
N LEU A 271 26.92 -13.17 -25.42
CA LEU A 271 25.69 -12.52 -24.96
C LEU A 271 25.34 -11.29 -25.81
N LEU A 272 26.35 -10.51 -26.20
CA LEU A 272 26.17 -9.28 -26.99
C LEU A 272 26.12 -9.50 -28.51
N ALA A 273 26.26 -10.75 -28.99
CA ALA A 273 26.49 -11.03 -30.41
C ALA A 273 25.23 -11.19 -31.26
N GLU A 274 24.08 -11.53 -30.65
CA GLU A 274 22.88 -11.94 -31.38
C GLU A 274 21.73 -10.92 -31.20
N PRO A 275 21.69 -9.83 -31.99
CA PRO A 275 20.61 -8.86 -31.92
C PRO A 275 19.32 -9.39 -32.56
N ALA A 276 18.18 -9.05 -31.98
CA ALA A 276 16.87 -9.31 -32.54
C ALA A 276 15.87 -8.20 -32.20
N GLY A 277 14.88 -7.97 -33.06
CA GLY A 277 13.83 -6.96 -32.83
C GLY A 277 14.36 -5.52 -32.79
N SER A 278 13.71 -4.67 -31.99
CA SER A 278 14.12 -3.28 -31.78
C SER A 278 14.46 -3.01 -30.31
N VAL A 279 15.33 -2.02 -30.08
CA VAL A 279 15.73 -1.60 -28.74
C VAL A 279 14.52 -1.10 -27.93
N GLU A 280 13.59 -0.39 -28.58
CA GLU A 280 12.36 0.09 -27.95
C GLU A 280 11.47 -1.04 -27.45
N HIS A 281 11.26 -2.07 -28.28
CA HIS A 281 10.40 -3.19 -27.92
C HIS A 281 10.93 -3.93 -26.68
N TRP A 282 12.22 -4.27 -26.67
CA TRP A 282 12.81 -4.98 -25.54
C TRP A 282 12.94 -4.09 -24.30
N GLY A 283 13.21 -2.80 -24.49
CA GLY A 283 13.16 -1.83 -23.40
C GLY A 283 11.78 -1.74 -22.77
N GLU A 284 10.72 -1.75 -23.59
CA GLU A 284 9.34 -1.70 -23.10
C GLU A 284 9.00 -2.96 -22.31
N ARG A 285 9.41 -4.13 -22.80
CA ARG A 285 9.24 -5.40 -22.06
C ARG A 285 9.97 -5.40 -20.73
N ALA A 286 11.22 -4.95 -20.69
CA ALA A 286 12.01 -4.83 -19.46
C ALA A 286 11.34 -3.88 -18.46
N LEU A 287 10.87 -2.71 -18.91
CA LEU A 287 10.17 -1.76 -18.05
C LEU A 287 8.81 -2.29 -17.57
N GLN A 288 8.06 -2.99 -18.42
CA GLN A 288 6.82 -3.66 -18.02
C GLN A 288 7.09 -4.65 -16.88
N ARG A 289 8.11 -5.49 -17.00
CA ARG A 289 8.51 -6.45 -15.97
C ARG A 289 8.92 -5.74 -14.67
N SER A 290 9.76 -4.71 -14.77
CA SER A 290 10.15 -3.88 -13.62
C SER A 290 8.95 -3.25 -12.90
N LEU A 291 7.95 -2.77 -13.65
CA LEU A 291 6.72 -2.21 -13.09
C LEU A 291 5.93 -3.26 -12.30
N LEU A 292 5.72 -4.44 -12.87
CA LEU A 292 5.01 -5.54 -12.22
C LEU A 292 5.76 -6.01 -10.96
N ALA A 293 7.08 -6.19 -11.04
CA ALA A 293 7.91 -6.56 -9.90
C ALA A 293 7.90 -5.48 -8.80
N THR A 294 7.91 -4.20 -9.17
CA THR A 294 7.81 -3.08 -8.23
C THR A 294 6.45 -3.05 -7.54
N ALA A 295 5.37 -3.31 -8.29
CA ALA A 295 4.02 -3.40 -7.74
C ALA A 295 3.88 -4.57 -6.76
N GLU A 296 4.41 -5.75 -7.10
CA GLU A 296 4.42 -6.91 -6.21
C GLU A 296 5.21 -6.61 -4.93
N ARG A 297 6.45 -6.12 -5.05
CA ARG A 297 7.30 -5.77 -3.91
C ARG A 297 6.61 -4.75 -3.00
N THR A 298 5.96 -3.74 -3.58
CA THR A 298 5.20 -2.72 -2.85
C THR A 298 4.02 -3.34 -2.10
N GLY A 299 3.25 -4.21 -2.77
CA GLY A 299 2.13 -4.93 -2.15
C GLY A 299 2.59 -5.79 -0.97
N ARG A 300 3.61 -6.62 -1.15
CA ARG A 300 4.22 -7.45 -0.10
C ARG A 300 4.75 -6.64 1.07
N LEU A 301 5.36 -5.49 0.81
CA LEU A 301 5.86 -4.60 1.85
C LEU A 301 4.72 -4.02 2.69
N ILE A 302 3.61 -3.62 2.05
CA ILE A 302 2.42 -3.11 2.74
C ILE A 302 1.69 -4.23 3.50
N GLU A 303 1.60 -5.45 2.95
CA GLU A 303 1.13 -6.64 3.66
C GLU A 303 1.93 -6.87 4.94
N ALA A 304 3.27 -6.84 4.87
CA ALA A 304 4.14 -7.01 6.03
C ALA A 304 3.91 -5.89 7.07
N TYR A 305 3.78 -4.63 6.64
CA TYR A 305 3.48 -3.52 7.55
C TYR A 305 2.13 -3.71 8.24
N ALA A 306 1.09 -4.09 7.50
CA ALA A 306 -0.24 -4.27 8.04
C ALA A 306 -0.35 -5.54 8.92
N GLY A 307 0.39 -6.60 8.60
CA GLY A 307 0.43 -7.84 9.37
C GLY A 307 1.13 -7.72 10.72
N ASP A 308 1.98 -6.71 10.92
CA ASP A 308 2.63 -6.44 12.20
C ASP A 308 1.72 -5.60 13.14
N PRO A 309 1.17 -6.20 14.21
CA PRO A 309 0.26 -5.49 15.11
C PRO A 309 0.94 -4.35 15.88
N ALA A 310 2.28 -4.33 15.96
CA ALA A 310 3.04 -3.28 16.64
C ALA A 310 3.10 -1.97 15.85
N ASN A 311 2.75 -1.97 14.56
CA ASN A 311 2.66 -0.76 13.75
C ASN A 311 1.36 0.00 14.02
N THR A 312 1.49 1.25 14.44
CA THR A 312 0.34 2.16 14.58
C THR A 312 -0.21 2.57 13.20
N PRO A 313 -1.49 2.99 13.10
CA PRO A 313 -2.05 3.48 11.84
C PRO A 313 -1.25 4.64 11.21
N PHE A 314 -0.63 5.48 12.04
CA PHE A 314 0.23 6.57 11.59
C PHE A 314 1.48 6.06 10.87
N GLN A 315 2.09 4.98 11.38
CA GLN A 315 3.24 4.32 10.74
C GLN A 315 2.82 3.66 9.43
N LEU A 316 1.66 3.00 9.41
CA LEU A 316 1.11 2.36 8.21
C LEU A 316 0.92 3.36 7.07
N VAL A 317 0.33 4.53 7.36
CA VAL A 317 0.13 5.59 6.34
C VAL A 317 1.47 6.08 5.77
N VAL A 318 2.46 6.35 6.62
CA VAL A 318 3.78 6.83 6.18
C VAL A 318 4.50 5.76 5.36
N GLY A 319 4.51 4.52 5.84
CA GLY A 319 5.12 3.39 5.16
C GLY A 319 4.49 3.11 3.79
N ALA A 320 3.16 3.03 3.73
CA ALA A 320 2.43 2.76 2.50
C ALA A 320 2.61 3.88 1.45
N ARG A 321 2.57 5.16 1.86
CA ARG A 321 2.83 6.27 0.94
C ARG A 321 4.24 6.24 0.37
N ARG A 322 5.23 5.90 1.19
CA ARG A 322 6.62 5.77 0.73
C ARG A 322 6.77 4.62 -0.27
N ALA A 323 6.19 3.45 0.03
CA ALA A 323 6.25 2.30 -0.86
C ALA A 323 5.53 2.57 -2.20
N LEU A 324 4.36 3.21 -2.17
CA LEU A 324 3.61 3.60 -3.38
C LEU A 324 4.36 4.64 -4.26
N ALA A 325 5.30 5.40 -3.70
CA ALA A 325 6.11 6.34 -4.47
C ALA A 325 6.99 5.63 -5.50
N ASP A 326 7.44 4.41 -5.21
CA ASP A 326 8.26 3.62 -6.12
C ASP A 326 7.46 3.21 -7.37
N ILE A 327 6.21 2.75 -7.19
CA ILE A 327 5.28 2.48 -8.31
C ILE A 327 5.05 3.76 -9.12
N ALA A 328 4.83 4.90 -8.46
CA ALA A 328 4.59 6.17 -9.14
C ALA A 328 5.79 6.59 -10.01
N ALA A 329 7.02 6.37 -9.54
CA ALA A 329 8.23 6.65 -10.31
C ALA A 329 8.31 5.80 -11.58
N VAL A 330 8.08 4.48 -11.49
CA VAL A 330 8.10 3.59 -12.67
C VAL A 330 6.93 3.89 -13.61
N ARG A 331 5.74 4.22 -13.08
CA ARG A 331 4.57 4.63 -13.87
C ARG A 331 4.87 5.83 -14.77
N THR A 332 5.55 6.85 -14.26
CA THR A 332 5.93 8.02 -15.08
C THR A 332 6.83 7.61 -16.24
N ARG A 333 7.79 6.70 -16.03
CA ARG A 333 8.65 6.17 -17.09
C ARG A 333 7.85 5.36 -18.11
N TRP A 334 6.91 4.52 -17.64
CA TRP A 334 6.03 3.73 -18.50
C TRP A 334 5.15 4.59 -19.41
N GLN A 335 4.61 5.69 -18.89
CA GLN A 335 3.84 6.66 -19.67
C GLN A 335 4.69 7.32 -20.77
N HIS A 336 5.95 7.64 -20.47
CA HIS A 336 6.89 8.15 -21.47
C HIS A 336 7.23 7.11 -22.55
N ALA A 337 7.42 5.85 -22.17
CA ALA A 337 7.71 4.76 -23.10
C ALA A 337 6.56 4.52 -24.09
N THR A 338 5.33 4.43 -23.57
CA THR A 338 4.13 4.08 -24.35
C THR A 338 3.47 5.27 -25.06
N GLY A 339 4.03 6.47 -24.98
CA GLY A 339 3.46 7.69 -25.56
C GLY A 339 2.14 8.14 -24.92
N ALA A 340 1.75 7.55 -23.79
CA ALA A 340 0.56 7.94 -23.05
C ALA A 340 0.83 9.22 -22.26
N THR A 341 0.39 10.37 -22.79
CA THR A 341 0.43 11.63 -22.04
C THR A 341 -0.34 11.49 -20.72
N PRO A 342 0.23 11.88 -19.56
CA PRO A 342 -0.50 11.79 -18.31
C PRO A 342 -1.73 12.69 -18.38
N THR A 343 -2.92 12.14 -18.10
CA THR A 343 -4.05 12.96 -17.68
C THR A 343 -3.66 13.63 -16.38
N GLN A 344 -3.26 14.90 -16.45
CA GLN A 344 -2.98 15.71 -15.26
C GLN A 344 -4.22 15.67 -14.36
N ARG A 345 -4.13 14.88 -13.28
CA ARG A 345 -5.08 14.95 -12.18
C ARG A 345 -4.99 16.37 -11.64
N ARG A 346 -6.02 17.16 -11.92
CA ARG A 346 -6.10 18.59 -11.62
C ARG A 346 -5.83 18.78 -10.13
N ARG A 347 -4.61 19.20 -9.80
CA ARG A 347 -4.21 19.52 -8.43
C ARG A 347 -5.22 20.55 -7.91
N PRO A 348 -5.92 20.30 -6.78
CA PRO A 348 -6.82 21.31 -6.24
C PRO A 348 -6.01 22.58 -6.03
N ALA A 349 -6.52 23.70 -6.53
CA ALA A 349 -5.86 24.99 -6.44
C ALA A 349 -5.48 25.24 -4.99
N PRO A 350 -4.25 25.73 -4.70
CA PRO A 350 -3.92 26.17 -3.36
C PRO A 350 -4.96 27.20 -2.94
N THR A 351 -5.69 26.92 -1.87
CA THR A 351 -6.57 27.90 -1.25
C THR A 351 -5.68 29.06 -0.83
N THR A 352 -5.77 30.17 -1.56
CA THR A 352 -5.19 31.44 -1.19
C THR A 352 -5.83 31.83 0.13
N ARG A 353 -5.14 31.52 1.24
CA ARG A 353 -5.40 32.11 2.53
C ARG A 353 -5.21 33.61 2.34
N ALA A 354 -6.31 34.36 2.30
CA ALA A 354 -6.29 35.80 2.29
C ALA A 354 -5.42 36.27 3.47
N GLY A 355 -4.28 36.88 3.15
CA GLY A 355 -3.48 37.59 4.14
C GLY A 355 -4.28 38.78 4.68
N PRO A 356 -4.01 39.22 5.92
CA PRO A 356 -4.72 40.35 6.51
C PRO A 356 -4.47 41.63 5.69
N PRO A 357 -5.44 42.56 5.62
CA PRO A 357 -5.32 43.74 4.79
C PRO A 357 -4.21 44.66 5.32
N THR A 358 -3.21 44.91 4.49
CA THR A 358 -2.16 45.91 4.74
C THR A 358 -2.80 47.30 4.76
N THR A 359 -2.72 47.98 5.89
CA THR A 359 -3.20 49.35 6.05
C THR A 359 -2.25 50.30 5.33
N THR A 360 -2.68 50.88 4.21
CA THR A 360 -1.93 51.92 3.49
C THR A 360 -1.86 53.18 4.35
N VAL A 361 -0.65 53.59 4.73
CA VAL A 361 -0.41 54.84 5.47
C VAL A 361 -0.56 56.02 4.50
N ALA A 362 -1.40 56.98 4.87
CA ALA A 362 -1.65 58.20 4.11
C ALA A 362 -0.39 59.09 4.06
N HIS A 363 0.02 59.45 2.84
CA HIS A 363 1.08 60.43 2.59
C HIS A 363 0.58 61.84 2.96
N VAL A 364 1.14 62.43 4.01
CA VAL A 364 0.96 63.85 4.34
C VAL A 364 1.86 64.69 3.45
N THR A 365 1.26 65.49 2.58
CA THR A 365 1.93 66.50 1.75
C THR A 365 2.32 67.69 2.62
N ARG A 366 3.63 67.93 2.79
CA ARG A 366 4.15 69.11 3.48
C ARG A 366 4.51 70.19 2.46
N SER A 367 3.66 71.20 2.39
CA SER A 367 3.87 72.45 1.64
C SER A 367 5.13 73.17 2.13
N THR A 368 6.06 73.47 1.22
CA THR A 368 7.13 74.45 1.43
C THR A 368 6.86 75.66 0.53
N ARG A 369 6.43 76.74 1.18
CA ARG A 369 6.14 78.05 0.58
C ARG A 369 7.43 78.87 0.58
N ALA A 370 7.88 79.27 -0.61
CA ALA A 370 9.01 80.18 -0.78
C ALA A 370 8.59 81.65 -0.58
N THR A 371 9.31 82.32 0.34
CA THR A 371 9.78 83.72 0.35
C THR A 371 8.87 84.86 -0.14
N ARG A 372 8.55 85.79 0.77
CA ARG A 372 9.27 87.06 0.89
C ARG A 372 9.05 87.71 2.25
#